data_AF-A0A2N2AAJ9-F1
#
_entry.id   AF-A0A2N2AAJ9-F1
#
_cell.length_a   1.000
_cell.length_b   1.000
_cell.length_c   1.000
_cell.angle_alpha   90.00
_cell.angle_beta   90.00
_cell.angle_gamma   90.00
#
_symmetry.space_group_name_H-M   'P 1'
#
loop_
_entity.id
_entity.type
_entity.pdbx_description
1 polymer ?
#
loop_
_entity_poly.entity_id
_entity_poly.type
_entity_poly.pdbx_seq_one_letter_code
_entity_poly.pdbx_strand_id
1 'polypeptide(L)'
;MKKLKHEAELVKAAILAGVKYGEDRGAVEFEPTDSAADKILYLYRLLVHDKLIQPLPEDQVSQQSMRHKLALWYAKQLPEGHPLLK
;
A
#
# COMPACT_ATOMS: atom_id res chain seq x y z
N MET A 1 12.18 -2.42 -10.44
CA MET A 1 10.98 -2.83 -9.66
C MET A 1 11.05 -4.33 -9.44
N LYS A 2 10.96 -4.81 -8.20
CA LYS A 2 11.00 -6.26 -7.92
C LYS A 2 9.69 -6.85 -8.42
N LYS A 3 9.74 -7.78 -9.38
CA LYS A 3 8.51 -8.36 -9.95
C LYS A 3 7.78 -9.18 -8.89
N LEU A 4 6.52 -8.85 -8.63
CA LEU A 4 5.64 -9.58 -7.72
C LEU A 4 4.72 -10.45 -8.57
N LYS A 5 4.65 -11.77 -8.32
CA LYS A 5 3.81 -12.67 -9.13
C LYS A 5 2.32 -12.39 -8.92
N HIS A 6 1.92 -12.09 -7.69
CA HIS A 6 0.55 -11.81 -7.29
C HIS A 6 0.30 -10.32 -7.01
N GLU A 7 0.85 -9.42 -7.83
CA GLU A 7 0.83 -7.98 -7.56
C GLU A 7 -0.59 -7.43 -7.37
N ALA A 8 -1.54 -7.81 -8.22
CA ALA A 8 -2.93 -7.31 -8.11
C ALA A 8 -3.60 -7.70 -6.79
N GLU A 9 -3.36 -8.92 -6.31
CA GLU A 9 -3.89 -9.42 -5.04
C GLU A 9 -3.19 -8.76 -3.84
N LEU A 10 -1.86 -8.61 -3.93
CA LEU A 10 -1.07 -7.90 -2.93
C LEU A 10 -1.48 -6.44 -2.82
N VAL A 11 -1.80 -5.75 -3.91
CA VAL A 11 -2.30 -4.37 -3.88
C VAL A 11 -3.64 -4.30 -3.16
N LYS A 12 -4.59 -5.20 -3.47
CA LYS A 12 -5.90 -5.23 -2.79
C LYS A 12 -5.73 -5.45 -1.29
N ALA A 13 -4.93 -6.44 -0.91
CA ALA A 13 -4.66 -6.73 0.49
C ALA A 13 -3.91 -5.59 1.19
N ALA A 14 -2.97 -4.94 0.51
CA ALA A 14 -2.25 -3.78 1.02
C ALA A 14 -3.17 -2.57 1.26
N ILE A 15 -4.17 -2.34 0.40
CA ILE A 15 -5.16 -1.27 0.62
C ILE A 15 -5.98 -1.58 1.86
N LEU A 16 -6.48 -2.81 2.02
CA LEU A 16 -7.24 -3.20 3.21
C LEU A 16 -6.42 -3.05 4.49
N ALA A 17 -5.17 -3.53 4.49
CA ALA A 17 -4.27 -3.39 5.61
C ALA A 17 -3.90 -1.93 5.89
N GLY A 18 -3.73 -1.12 4.85
CA GLY A 18 -3.44 0.31 4.97
C GLY A 18 -4.62 1.10 5.53
N VAL A 19 -5.85 0.83 5.06
CA VAL A 19 -7.08 1.43 5.60
C VAL A 19 -7.17 1.16 7.10
N LYS A 20 -7.05 -0.12 7.48
CA LYS A 20 -7.03 -0.53 8.89
C LYS A 20 -5.92 0.18 9.67
N TYR A 21 -4.72 0.27 9.12
CA TYR A 21 -3.60 0.96 9.75
C TYR A 21 -3.88 2.46 9.98
N GLY A 22 -4.47 3.14 9.00
CA GLY A 22 -4.83 4.55 9.09
C GLY A 22 -5.93 4.82 10.12
N GLU A 23 -6.95 3.96 10.16
CA GLU A 23 -8.06 4.01 11.11
C GLU A 23 -7.62 3.68 12.53
N ASP A 24 -6.87 2.58 12.74
CA ASP A 24 -6.34 2.18 14.05
C ASP A 24 -5.41 3.27 14.63
N ARG A 25 -4.77 4.06 13.77
CA ARG A 25 -3.93 5.20 14.16
C ARG A 25 -4.74 6.48 14.45
N GLY A 26 -6.02 6.52 14.08
CA GLY A 26 -6.85 7.73 14.14
C GLY A 26 -6.40 8.83 13.16
N ALA A 27 -5.68 8.47 12.10
CA ALA A 27 -5.18 9.41 11.10
C ALA A 27 -6.23 9.72 10.02
N VAL A 28 -7.09 8.75 9.72
CA VAL A 28 -8.12 8.83 8.67
C VAL A 28 -9.26 7.88 8.99
N GLU A 29 -10.45 8.22 8.51
CA GLU A 29 -11.60 7.34 8.41
C GLU A 29 -12.01 7.30 6.94
N PHE A 30 -12.03 6.11 6.33
CA PHE A 30 -12.33 5.99 4.91
C PHE A 30 -13.80 5.65 4.68
N GLU A 31 -14.45 6.36 3.78
CA GLU A 31 -15.83 6.06 3.42
C GLU A 31 -15.88 4.91 2.39
N PRO A 32 -16.99 4.14 2.31
CA PRO A 32 -17.17 3.13 1.28
C PRO A 32 -17.16 3.71 -0.15
N THR A 33 -17.54 4.98 -0.29
CA THR A 33 -17.63 5.72 -1.55
C THR A 33 -16.31 6.32 -2.02
N ASP A 34 -15.30 6.37 -1.15
CA ASP A 34 -13.99 6.90 -1.49
C ASP A 34 -13.36 6.10 -2.64
N SER A 35 -12.80 6.83 -3.61
CA SER A 35 -12.19 6.21 -4.77
C SER A 35 -10.96 5.40 -4.35
N ALA A 36 -10.74 4.26 -5.02
CA ALA A 36 -9.56 3.44 -4.74
C ALA A 36 -8.25 4.22 -4.99
N ALA A 37 -8.26 5.17 -5.94
CA ALA A 37 -7.11 6.00 -6.27
C ALA A 37 -6.74 6.95 -5.14
N ASP A 38 -7.74 7.55 -4.47
CA ASP A 38 -7.53 8.44 -3.34
C ASP A 38 -7.07 7.68 -2.11
N LYS A 39 -7.66 6.50 -1.84
CA LYS A 39 -7.18 5.59 -0.80
C LYS A 39 -5.70 5.25 -1.00
N ILE A 40 -5.31 4.86 -2.21
CA ILE A 40 -3.91 4.54 -2.52
C ILE A 40 -2.98 5.74 -2.26
N LEU A 41 -3.36 6.92 -2.72
CA LEU A 41 -2.55 8.13 -2.56
C LEU A 41 -2.38 8.49 -1.08
N TYR A 42 -3.48 8.49 -0.32
CA TYR A 42 -3.46 8.79 1.10
C TYR A 42 -2.61 7.78 1.86
N LEU A 43 -2.85 6.48 1.65
CA LEU A 43 -2.11 5.40 2.31
C LEU A 43 -0.61 5.46 1.99
N TYR A 44 -0.25 5.70 0.73
CA TYR A 44 1.16 5.87 0.35
C TYR A 44 1.81 7.02 1.12
N ARG A 45 1.14 8.19 1.20
CA ARG A 45 1.65 9.36 1.93
C ARG A 45 1.76 9.11 3.43
N LEU A 46 0.74 8.48 4.04
CA LEU A 46 0.75 8.14 5.45
C LEU A 46 1.90 7.19 5.78
N LEU A 47 2.09 6.12 5.01
CA LEU A 47 3.15 5.16 5.25
C LEU A 47 4.55 5.73 4.98
N VAL A 48 4.69 6.69 4.07
CA VAL A 48 5.93 7.46 3.88
C VAL A 48 6.19 8.37 5.07
N HIS A 49 5.17 9.10 5.53
CA HIS A 49 5.25 9.98 6.71
C HIS A 49 5.68 9.18 7.95
N ASP A 50 5.13 7.98 8.10
CA ASP A 50 5.44 7.06 9.21
C ASP A 50 6.73 6.26 9.00
N LYS A 51 7.45 6.53 7.91
CA LYS A 51 8.74 5.91 7.56
C LYS A 51 8.66 4.38 7.37
N LEU A 52 7.46 3.85 7.14
CA LEU A 52 7.21 2.44 6.81
C LEU A 52 7.50 2.16 5.32
N ILE A 53 7.35 3.18 4.47
CA ILE A 53 7.68 3.15 3.05
C ILE A 53 8.72 4.23 2.74
N GLN A 54 9.70 3.88 1.90
CA GLN A 54 10.64 4.86 1.36
C GLN A 54 9.97 5.71 0.27
N PRO A 55 10.03 7.06 0.37
CA PRO A 55 9.45 7.94 -0.62
C PRO A 55 10.07 7.70 -2.00
N LEU A 56 9.25 7.88 -3.02
CA LEU A 56 9.67 7.99 -4.40
C LEU A 56 10.00 9.46 -4.72
N PRO A 57 10.92 9.71 -5.66
CA PRO A 57 11.06 11.02 -6.29
C PRO A 57 9.71 11.49 -6.84
N GLU A 58 9.40 12.79 -6.77
CA GLU A 58 8.10 13.34 -7.20
C GLU A 58 7.77 13.02 -8.66
N ASP A 59 8.76 13.03 -9.55
CA ASP A 59 8.62 12.66 -10.97
C ASP A 59 8.26 11.18 -11.18
N GLN A 60 8.46 10.34 -10.16
CA GLN A 60 8.15 8.91 -10.19
C GLN A 60 6.90 8.55 -9.39
N VAL A 61 6.24 9.53 -8.75
CA VAL A 61 4.97 9.31 -8.04
C VAL A 61 3.85 9.19 -9.07
N SER A 62 3.36 7.98 -9.26
CA SER A 62 2.24 7.67 -10.13
C SER A 62 1.34 6.64 -9.45
N GLN A 63 0.11 6.49 -9.94
CA GLN A 63 -0.81 5.47 -9.42
C GLN A 63 -0.20 4.06 -9.46
N GLN A 64 0.56 3.74 -10.52
CA GLN A 64 1.24 2.46 -10.65
C GLN A 64 2.35 2.29 -9.60
N SER A 65 3.19 3.30 -9.41
CA SER A 65 4.33 3.20 -8.49
C SER A 65 3.88 3.18 -7.02
N MET A 66 2.84 3.94 -6.67
CA MET A 66 2.22 3.90 -5.35
C MET A 66 1.62 2.52 -5.04
N ARG A 67 0.87 1.94 -5.98
CA ARG A 67 0.35 0.56 -5.84
C ARG A 67 1.47 -0.44 -5.60
N HIS A 68 2.54 -0.36 -6.39
CA HIS A 68 3.71 -1.23 -6.22
C HIS A 68 4.35 -1.10 -4.83
N LYS A 69 4.49 0.14 -4.33
CA LYS A 69 5.04 0.40 -2.99
C LYS A 69 4.16 -0.17 -1.88
N LEU A 70 2.85 -0.02 -1.98
CA LEU A 70 1.90 -0.60 -1.03
C LEU A 70 1.96 -2.14 -1.05
N ALA A 71 1.99 -2.75 -2.24
CA ALA A 71 2.13 -4.19 -2.39
C ALA A 71 3.44 -4.71 -1.76
N LEU A 72 4.56 -4.01 -1.95
CA LEU A 72 5.83 -4.36 -1.33
C LEU A 72 5.81 -4.21 0.20
N TRP A 73 5.17 -3.16 0.71
CA TRP A 73 5.00 -2.94 2.14
C TRP A 73 4.19 -4.06 2.79
N TYR A 74 3.09 -4.46 2.16
CA TYR A 74 2.26 -5.56 2.65
C TYR A 74 2.96 -6.92 2.51
N ALA A 75 3.64 -7.16 1.39
CA ALA A 75 4.39 -8.39 1.16
C ALA A 75 5.46 -8.66 2.25
N LYS A 76 6.06 -7.60 2.81
CA LYS A 76 7.04 -7.71 3.92
C LYS A 76 6.42 -8.16 5.25
N GLN A 77 5.10 -8.03 5.40
CA GLN A 77 4.37 -8.44 6.61
C GLN A 77 3.89 -9.89 6.52
N LEU A 78 3.90 -10.48 5.32
CA LEU A 78 3.46 -11.85 5.12
C LEU A 78 4.57 -12.83 5.56
N PRO A 79 4.19 -13.98 6.15
CA PRO A 79 5.15 -15.00 6.56
C PRO A 79 5.89 -15.58 5.35
N GLU A 80 7.11 -16.06 5.57
CA GLU A 80 7.87 -16.74 4.53
C GLU A 80 7.10 -17.95 3.98
N GLY A 81 7.04 -18.08 2.65
CA GLY A 81 6.26 -19.13 2.00
C GLY A 81 4.76 -18.85 1.86
N HIS A 82 4.29 -17.65 2.18
CA HIS A 82 2.90 -17.25 1.91
C HIS A 82 2.57 -17.39 0.40
N PRO A 83 1.36 -17.87 0.03
CA PRO A 83 0.98 -18.08 -1.38
C PRO A 83 1.20 -16.86 -2.28
N LEU A 84 0.91 -15.66 -1.77
CA LEU A 84 1.11 -14.41 -2.50
C LEU A 84 2.58 -14.00 -2.72
N LEU A 85 3.53 -14.65 -2.04
CA LEU A 85 4.96 -14.43 -2.20
C LEU A 85 5.63 -15.45 -3.14
N LYS A 86 4.90 -16.50 -3.54
CA LYS A 86 5.43 -17.58 -4.39
C LYS A 86 5.46 -17.19 -5.86
#